data_AF-A0AAV6L2E2-F1
#
_entry.id   AF-A0AAV6L2E2-F1
#
_cell.length_a   1.000
_cell.length_b   1.000
_cell.length_c   1.000
_cell.angle_alpha   90.00
_cell.angle_beta   90.00
_cell.angle_gamma   90.00
#
_symmetry.space_group_name_H-M   'P 1'
#
loop_
_entity.id
_entity.type
_entity.pdbx_description
1 polymer ?
#
loop_
_entity_poly.entity_id
_entity_poly.type
_entity_poly.pdbx_seq_one_letter_code
_entity_poly.pdbx_strand_id
1 'polypeptide(L)'
;MESSMCILILCLSAITPVIRARVVPVPPLLQNYEKPSSNNIFDNSMYGLLQLNNGLARTPPMGWNSWNFFACDISETVIKETADALVATGLADLGYVYLNIDDCWSASERNSQDELVPNPKTFPSGIKALADYVHEKGLKLGIYSDAGRFTCQVLPGSIYHENDDAKLFASWGVDFLKYDNCYNLGINPKERYPPMRDALNATGRTIFYSICEWGVDDPALWAGELGNSWRTTDDINDSWASMTMIADLNDKWAAYAGPGGWNDPDMLEVGNGGMTYQEYRAHFSIWALMKAPLLIGCDVRSMTAETLEIVTNKEVIAVNQDPLGVQGRKVYVSGTDDCLQVWAGPLTGHRIAVVLWNRCSKAATITAAWGALGLESSTSVSVRDLWKHEDVVTDKVASFRARVDAHSCDSAGSEPLLATTKEESTDGGSEGSKNPNPIFSETGDDFWACGASTVDLLGCRLFDGMASLEKILEVNPCSSACKEFSSAN
;
A
#
# COMPACT_ATOMS: atom_id res chain seq x y z
N MET A 1 -48.57 -63.13 -38.10
CA MET A 1 -47.85 -61.95 -37.59
C MET A 1 -48.89 -60.88 -37.43
N GLU A 2 -49.05 -60.33 -36.23
CA GLU A 2 -49.06 -58.87 -36.01
C GLU A 2 -49.22 -58.64 -34.51
N SER A 3 -48.17 -58.05 -33.94
CA SER A 3 -48.03 -57.73 -32.53
C SER A 3 -48.39 -56.27 -32.33
N SER A 4 -49.07 -56.01 -31.22
CA SER A 4 -49.69 -54.76 -30.79
C SER A 4 -48.86 -53.49 -31.01
N MET A 5 -49.52 -52.44 -31.52
CA MET A 5 -49.00 -51.09 -31.58
C MET A 5 -49.77 -50.21 -30.58
N CYS A 6 -49.04 -49.61 -29.63
CA CYS A 6 -49.57 -48.68 -28.65
C CYS A 6 -49.48 -47.24 -29.15
N ILE A 7 -50.46 -46.46 -28.72
CA ILE A 7 -50.85 -45.12 -29.15
C ILE A 7 -49.90 -44.03 -28.60
N LEU A 8 -49.61 -43.01 -29.42
CA LEU A 8 -49.26 -41.68 -28.94
C LEU A 8 -50.13 -40.63 -29.66
N ILE A 9 -50.98 -39.92 -28.91
CA ILE A 9 -51.82 -38.82 -29.39
C ILE A 9 -51.06 -37.51 -29.17
N LEU A 10 -50.95 -36.74 -30.25
CA LEU A 10 -50.48 -35.35 -30.30
C LEU A 10 -51.67 -34.39 -30.24
N CYS A 11 -51.62 -33.37 -29.37
CA CYS A 11 -51.96 -31.98 -29.75
C CYS A 11 -51.55 -30.97 -28.67
N LEU A 12 -50.45 -30.28 -28.98
CA LEU A 12 -50.13 -28.84 -28.85
C LEU A 12 -50.87 -27.98 -27.82
N SER A 13 -50.08 -27.39 -26.91
CA SER A 13 -50.31 -26.04 -26.38
C SER A 13 -49.00 -25.23 -26.46
N ALA A 14 -49.14 -23.93 -26.67
CA ALA A 14 -48.13 -22.98 -27.10
C ALA A 14 -46.88 -22.93 -26.21
N ILE A 15 -45.70 -22.96 -26.85
CA ILE A 15 -44.40 -22.76 -26.22
C ILE A 15 -44.02 -21.28 -26.36
N THR A 16 -44.00 -20.55 -25.25
CA THR A 16 -43.20 -19.33 -25.07
C THR A 16 -41.71 -19.64 -25.21
N PRO A 17 -40.90 -18.81 -25.88
CA PRO A 17 -39.46 -19.03 -25.89
C PRO A 17 -38.90 -18.79 -24.48
N VAL A 18 -38.55 -19.86 -23.79
CA VAL A 18 -37.68 -19.80 -22.62
C VAL A 18 -36.29 -19.47 -23.15
N ILE A 19 -35.85 -18.23 -22.96
CA ILE A 19 -34.44 -17.89 -23.04
C ILE A 19 -33.77 -18.64 -21.88
N ARG A 20 -33.12 -19.77 -22.19
CA ARG A 20 -32.18 -20.41 -21.29
C ARG A 20 -30.98 -19.47 -21.19
N ALA A 21 -30.98 -18.61 -20.18
CA ALA A 21 -29.74 -18.06 -19.66
C ALA A 21 -28.87 -19.28 -19.27
N ARG A 22 -27.73 -19.44 -19.93
CA ARG A 22 -26.67 -20.27 -19.38
C ARG A 22 -26.25 -19.59 -18.08
N VAL A 23 -26.74 -20.10 -16.96
CA VAL A 23 -26.11 -19.88 -15.66
C VAL A 23 -24.73 -20.52 -15.79
N VAL A 24 -23.71 -19.68 -15.92
CA VAL A 24 -22.33 -20.13 -15.69
C VAL A 24 -22.28 -20.52 -14.21
N PRO A 25 -21.89 -21.76 -13.86
CA PRO A 25 -21.73 -22.14 -12.47
C PRO A 25 -20.66 -21.23 -11.86
N VAL A 26 -21.03 -20.53 -10.79
CA VAL A 26 -20.06 -19.94 -9.86
C VAL A 26 -19.09 -21.05 -9.45
N PRO A 27 -17.76 -20.86 -9.53
CA PRO A 27 -16.81 -21.86 -9.07
C PRO A 27 -17.12 -22.27 -7.62
N PRO A 28 -16.99 -23.55 -7.25
CA PRO A 28 -17.31 -24.04 -5.91
C PRO A 28 -16.25 -23.66 -4.86
N LEU A 29 -15.79 -22.41 -4.84
CA LEU A 29 -14.78 -21.88 -3.91
C LEU A 29 -15.36 -21.01 -2.78
N LEU A 30 -16.68 -20.88 -2.68
CA LEU A 30 -17.35 -20.11 -1.61
C LEU A 30 -18.11 -20.95 -0.57
N GLN A 31 -17.91 -22.28 -0.54
CA GLN A 31 -18.66 -23.14 0.41
C GLN A 31 -18.12 -23.14 1.85
N ASN A 32 -16.94 -22.59 2.12
CA ASN A 32 -16.30 -22.62 3.44
C ASN A 32 -15.98 -21.22 3.98
N TYR A 33 -16.91 -20.26 3.82
CA TYR A 33 -16.84 -19.02 4.59
C TYR A 33 -17.30 -19.34 6.03
N GLU A 34 -16.38 -19.86 6.86
CA GLU A 34 -16.63 -19.91 8.29
C GLU A 34 -16.74 -18.47 8.80
N LYS A 35 -17.90 -18.14 9.41
CA LYS A 35 -18.06 -16.90 10.17
C LYS A 35 -16.91 -16.82 11.18
N PRO A 36 -16.15 -15.71 11.24
CA PRO A 36 -15.13 -15.53 12.27
C PRO A 36 -15.77 -15.72 13.64
N SER A 37 -15.29 -16.69 14.41
CA SER A 37 -15.67 -16.83 15.81
C SER A 37 -15.21 -15.58 16.56
N SER A 38 -16.15 -14.92 17.23
CA SER A 38 -15.93 -13.74 18.07
C SER A 38 -14.77 -13.97 19.07
N ASN A 39 -13.72 -13.14 18.99
CA ASN A 39 -13.22 -12.35 20.13
C ASN A 39 -11.95 -11.52 19.86
N ASN A 40 -11.40 -11.47 18.64
CA ASN A 40 -10.42 -10.43 18.34
C ASN A 40 -10.46 -10.01 16.87
N ILE A 41 -11.24 -8.96 16.58
CA ILE A 41 -11.29 -8.35 15.23
C ILE A 41 -9.93 -7.80 14.78
N PHE A 42 -8.97 -7.69 15.70
CA PHE A 42 -7.59 -7.31 15.45
C PHE A 42 -6.62 -8.43 15.82
N ASP A 43 -7.00 -9.71 15.65
CA ASP A 43 -6.03 -10.81 15.79
C ASP A 43 -4.82 -10.53 14.90
N ASN A 44 -3.72 -10.26 15.57
CA ASN A 44 -2.40 -9.89 15.08
C ASN A 44 -1.36 -10.89 15.61
N SER A 45 -1.81 -12.08 16.04
CA SER A 45 -0.93 -13.12 16.59
C SER A 45 0.18 -13.56 15.64
N MET A 46 -0.01 -13.38 14.34
CA MET A 46 0.97 -13.71 13.28
C MET A 46 1.80 -12.51 12.80
N TYR A 47 1.56 -11.32 13.38
CA TYR A 47 2.19 -10.08 12.96
C TYR A 47 3.67 -10.01 13.36
N GLY A 48 4.55 -9.68 12.40
CA GLY A 48 6.00 -9.54 12.62
C GLY A 48 6.76 -10.86 12.82
N LEU A 49 6.06 -12.00 12.87
CA LEU A 49 6.67 -13.31 13.14
C LEU A 49 7.13 -14.05 11.89
N LEU A 50 6.59 -13.70 10.71
CA LEU A 50 6.86 -14.40 9.46
C LEU A 50 7.61 -13.54 8.45
N GLN A 51 7.85 -12.26 8.72
CA GLN A 51 8.30 -11.30 7.70
C GLN A 51 9.82 -11.15 7.64
N LEU A 52 10.33 -10.89 6.44
CA LEU A 52 11.74 -10.61 6.18
C LEU A 52 12.25 -9.43 7.02
N ASN A 53 13.41 -9.62 7.64
CA ASN A 53 14.16 -8.56 8.30
C ASN A 53 15.36 -8.11 7.45
N ASN A 54 15.13 -7.81 6.17
CA ASN A 54 16.17 -7.33 5.23
C ASN A 54 16.33 -5.79 5.21
N GLY A 55 15.67 -5.09 6.14
CA GLY A 55 15.70 -3.63 6.24
C GLY A 55 14.77 -2.88 5.26
N LEU A 56 14.12 -3.60 4.34
CA LEU A 56 13.11 -3.05 3.42
C LEU A 56 11.69 -3.27 3.94
N ALA A 57 10.72 -2.70 3.21
CA ALA A 57 9.29 -2.95 3.40
C ALA A 57 8.77 -2.71 4.83
N ARG A 58 9.39 -1.79 5.58
CA ARG A 58 8.88 -1.40 6.93
C ARG A 58 7.48 -0.81 6.87
N THR A 59 7.16 -0.20 5.74
CA THR A 59 5.82 0.17 5.28
C THR A 59 5.64 -0.41 3.86
N PRO A 60 4.38 -0.49 3.35
CA PRO A 60 4.14 -0.95 1.98
C PRO A 60 4.91 -0.09 0.96
N PRO A 61 5.46 -0.67 -0.12
CA PRO A 61 6.17 0.11 -1.12
C PRO A 61 5.20 1.05 -1.87
N MET A 62 5.69 2.24 -2.21
CA MET A 62 4.98 3.22 -3.01
C MET A 62 5.78 3.53 -4.27
N GLY A 63 5.10 3.61 -5.41
CA GLY A 63 5.79 3.80 -6.68
C GLY A 63 4.85 3.82 -7.88
N TRP A 64 5.39 3.41 -9.02
CA TRP A 64 4.71 3.32 -10.29
C TRP A 64 5.16 2.06 -11.03
N ASN A 65 4.28 1.46 -11.82
CA ASN A 65 4.59 0.34 -12.69
C ASN A 65 4.04 0.60 -14.10
N SER A 66 4.80 0.21 -15.13
CA SER A 66 4.46 0.47 -16.53
C SER A 66 3.27 -0.32 -17.08
N TRP A 67 2.92 -1.46 -16.49
CA TRP A 67 2.10 -2.49 -17.14
C TRP A 67 0.68 -2.04 -17.49
N ASN A 68 -0.09 -1.55 -16.51
CA ASN A 68 -1.52 -1.31 -16.68
C ASN A 68 -1.85 -0.33 -17.82
N PHE A 69 -0.98 0.66 -18.06
CA PHE A 69 -1.19 1.64 -19.13
C PHE A 69 -0.40 1.32 -20.40
N PHE A 70 0.88 0.97 -20.29
CA PHE A 70 1.77 0.85 -21.46
C PHE A 70 1.84 -0.57 -22.02
N ALA A 71 1.58 -1.60 -21.21
CA ALA A 71 1.86 -3.00 -21.55
C ALA A 71 3.28 -3.14 -22.17
N CYS A 72 3.38 -3.65 -23.40
CA CYS A 72 4.66 -3.74 -24.11
C CYS A 72 5.12 -2.46 -24.83
N ASP A 73 4.33 -1.38 -24.86
CA ASP A 73 4.73 -0.10 -25.47
C ASP A 73 5.59 0.73 -24.50
N ILE A 74 6.71 0.13 -24.08
CA ILE A 74 7.64 0.70 -23.09
C ILE A 74 9.02 0.96 -23.71
N SER A 75 9.66 2.03 -23.27
CA SER A 75 11.01 2.41 -23.72
C SER A 75 11.74 3.23 -22.68
N GLU A 76 13.07 3.35 -22.82
CA GLU A 76 13.92 4.22 -22.01
C GLU A 76 13.38 5.65 -21.94
N THR A 77 12.89 6.20 -23.05
CA THR A 77 12.30 7.55 -23.08
C THR A 77 11.07 7.64 -22.18
N VAL A 78 10.15 6.68 -22.28
CA VAL A 78 8.95 6.64 -21.43
C VAL A 78 9.35 6.57 -19.96
N ILE A 79 10.28 5.70 -19.59
CA ILE A 79 10.72 5.58 -18.19
C ILE A 79 11.37 6.87 -17.69
N LYS A 80 12.21 7.54 -18.49
CA LYS A 80 12.83 8.83 -18.12
C LYS A 80 11.79 9.94 -17.94
N GLU A 81 10.84 10.05 -18.85
CA GLU A 81 9.76 11.04 -18.76
C GLU A 81 8.84 10.77 -17.58
N THR A 82 8.53 9.51 -17.28
CA THR A 82 7.77 9.11 -16.08
C THR A 82 8.55 9.46 -14.80
N ALA A 83 9.87 9.22 -14.76
CA ALA A 83 10.72 9.63 -13.64
C ALA A 83 10.67 11.14 -13.42
N ASP A 84 10.78 11.92 -14.50
CA ASP A 84 10.68 13.38 -14.44
C ASP A 84 9.30 13.84 -13.95
N ALA A 85 8.23 13.20 -14.42
CA ALA A 85 6.88 13.52 -14.02
C ALA A 85 6.59 13.17 -12.55
N LEU A 86 7.09 12.03 -12.03
CA LEU A 86 6.98 11.70 -10.59
C LEU A 86 7.59 12.78 -9.70
N VAL A 87 8.73 13.34 -10.11
CA VAL A 87 9.37 14.45 -9.39
C VAL A 87 8.59 15.75 -9.58
N ALA A 88 8.27 16.13 -10.83
CA ALA A 88 7.65 17.40 -11.16
C ALA A 88 6.23 17.57 -10.57
N THR A 89 5.49 16.46 -10.43
CA THR A 89 4.15 16.45 -9.82
C THR A 89 4.18 16.40 -8.29
N GLY A 90 5.35 16.21 -7.68
CA GLY A 90 5.51 16.06 -6.24
C GLY A 90 5.14 14.67 -5.71
N LEU A 91 4.82 13.69 -6.58
CA LEU A 91 4.54 12.31 -6.17
C LEU A 91 5.76 11.66 -5.50
N ALA A 92 6.96 11.94 -5.99
CA ALA A 92 8.20 11.46 -5.37
C ALA A 92 8.31 11.90 -3.90
N ASP A 93 7.98 13.16 -3.60
CA ASP A 93 8.02 13.73 -2.23
C ASP A 93 6.96 13.11 -1.30
N LEU A 94 5.90 12.52 -1.87
CA LEU A 94 4.87 11.77 -1.14
C LEU A 94 5.25 10.31 -0.87
N GLY A 95 6.38 9.86 -1.42
CA GLY A 95 6.91 8.51 -1.22
C GLY A 95 6.81 7.59 -2.44
N TYR A 96 6.22 8.02 -3.56
CA TYR A 96 6.17 7.24 -4.81
C TYR A 96 7.56 7.19 -5.47
N VAL A 97 8.47 6.39 -4.91
CA VAL A 97 9.90 6.39 -5.27
C VAL A 97 10.32 5.19 -6.12
N TYR A 98 9.56 4.10 -6.11
CA TYR A 98 9.87 2.92 -6.94
C TYR A 98 9.32 3.11 -8.35
N LEU A 99 10.20 3.22 -9.34
CA LEU A 99 9.86 3.30 -10.75
C LEU A 99 10.11 1.93 -11.40
N ASN A 100 9.05 1.12 -11.49
CA ASN A 100 9.17 -0.28 -11.86
C ASN A 100 8.90 -0.49 -13.35
N ILE A 101 9.90 -1.03 -14.06
CA ILE A 101 9.74 -1.51 -15.43
C ILE A 101 9.15 -2.91 -15.36
N ASP A 102 8.02 -3.13 -16.03
CA ASP A 102 7.37 -4.45 -16.13
C ASP A 102 7.90 -5.26 -17.33
N ASP A 103 7.15 -6.23 -17.84
CA ASP A 103 7.54 -7.07 -18.97
C ASP A 103 7.92 -6.26 -20.24
N CYS A 104 8.43 -6.95 -21.27
CA CYS A 104 8.79 -6.39 -22.58
C CYS A 104 10.04 -5.48 -22.62
N TRP A 105 10.85 -5.43 -21.56
CA TRP A 105 12.09 -4.63 -21.51
C TRP A 105 13.30 -5.30 -22.18
N SER A 106 13.36 -6.62 -22.19
CA SER A 106 14.51 -7.40 -22.65
C SER A 106 14.42 -7.75 -24.15
N ALA A 107 15.56 -8.12 -24.73
CA ALA A 107 15.63 -8.75 -26.04
C ALA A 107 15.01 -10.16 -25.97
N SER A 108 14.58 -10.68 -27.13
CA SER A 108 13.97 -12.02 -27.23
C SER A 108 14.94 -13.17 -26.93
N GLU A 109 16.24 -12.91 -26.91
CA GLU A 109 17.28 -13.91 -26.69
C GLU A 109 18.32 -13.37 -25.70
N ARG A 110 18.87 -14.28 -24.88
CA ARG A 110 20.06 -14.04 -24.08
C ARG A 110 21.29 -13.89 -24.99
N ASN A 111 22.34 -13.23 -24.52
CA ASN A 111 23.58 -13.09 -25.29
C ASN A 111 24.39 -14.41 -25.32
N SER A 112 25.57 -14.40 -25.95
CA SER A 112 26.47 -15.55 -26.02
C SER A 112 27.04 -16.02 -24.66
N GLN A 113 26.89 -15.20 -23.62
CA GLN A 113 27.26 -15.48 -22.23
C GLN A 113 26.05 -15.95 -21.42
N ASP A 114 24.90 -16.14 -22.08
CA ASP A 114 23.63 -16.54 -21.46
C ASP A 114 23.03 -15.49 -20.51
N GLU A 115 23.38 -14.22 -20.69
CA GLU A 115 22.89 -13.10 -19.90
C GLU A 115 21.66 -12.46 -20.55
N LEU A 116 20.75 -11.94 -19.73
CA LEU A 116 19.66 -11.08 -20.19
C LEU A 116 20.21 -9.82 -20.85
N VAL A 117 19.62 -9.41 -21.97
CA VAL A 117 20.04 -8.22 -22.72
C VAL A 117 18.87 -7.24 -22.79
N PRO A 118 19.03 -5.95 -22.43
CA PRO A 118 18.01 -4.94 -22.67
C PRO A 118 17.74 -4.83 -24.18
N ASN A 119 16.48 -4.66 -24.59
CA ASN A 119 16.16 -4.53 -26.00
C ASN A 119 16.84 -3.27 -26.59
N PRO A 120 17.74 -3.39 -27.57
CA PRO A 120 18.53 -2.24 -28.04
C PRO A 120 17.72 -1.19 -28.79
N LYS A 121 16.48 -1.50 -29.20
CA LYS A 121 15.59 -0.54 -29.85
C LYS A 121 14.85 0.34 -28.83
N THR A 122 14.38 -0.24 -27.74
CA THR A 122 13.60 0.46 -26.72
C THR A 122 14.45 0.94 -25.55
N PHE A 123 15.56 0.26 -25.24
CA PHE A 123 16.52 0.61 -24.18
C PHE A 123 17.96 0.70 -24.73
N PRO A 124 18.24 1.61 -25.68
CA PRO A 124 19.52 1.68 -26.39
C PRO A 124 20.72 1.98 -25.48
N SER A 125 20.51 2.67 -24.35
CA SER A 125 21.57 2.98 -23.38
C SER A 125 21.81 1.86 -22.34
N GLY A 126 20.94 0.83 -22.34
CA GLY A 126 20.94 -0.24 -21.34
C GLY A 126 20.35 0.16 -19.98
N ILE A 127 20.04 -0.84 -19.15
CA ILE A 127 19.35 -0.65 -17.86
C ILE A 127 20.23 0.06 -16.84
N LYS A 128 21.55 -0.16 -16.84
CA LYS A 128 22.45 0.53 -15.92
C LYS A 128 22.40 2.05 -16.07
N ALA A 129 22.49 2.55 -17.30
CA ALA A 129 22.42 3.99 -17.56
C ALA A 129 21.05 4.58 -17.18
N LEU A 130 19.98 3.79 -17.35
CA LEU A 130 18.64 4.18 -16.93
C LEU A 130 18.51 4.22 -15.40
N ALA A 131 19.08 3.24 -14.68
CA ALA A 131 19.11 3.24 -13.22
C ALA A 131 19.88 4.45 -12.68
N ASP A 132 21.05 4.76 -13.26
CA ASP A 132 21.83 5.96 -12.90
C ASP A 132 20.99 7.23 -13.06
N TYR A 133 20.25 7.38 -14.18
CA TYR A 133 19.35 8.52 -14.38
C TYR A 133 18.24 8.59 -13.33
N VAL A 134 17.61 7.46 -13.00
CA VAL A 134 16.53 7.38 -12.01
C VAL A 134 17.07 7.70 -10.61
N HIS A 135 18.26 7.22 -10.26
CA HIS A 135 18.93 7.53 -8.98
C HIS A 135 19.32 8.99 -8.86
N GLU A 136 19.77 9.64 -9.95
CA GLU A 136 20.06 11.09 -9.98
C GLU A 136 18.82 11.94 -9.66
N LYS A 137 17.61 11.39 -9.88
CA LYS A 137 16.32 12.02 -9.54
C LYS A 137 15.87 11.73 -8.11
N GLY A 138 16.64 10.96 -7.33
CA GLY A 138 16.27 10.52 -5.99
C GLY A 138 15.25 9.38 -5.96
N LEU A 139 14.98 8.75 -7.10
CA LEU A 139 14.07 7.62 -7.25
C LEU A 139 14.84 6.30 -7.20
N LYS A 140 14.12 5.18 -7.23
CA LYS A 140 14.64 3.80 -7.24
C LYS A 140 14.13 3.08 -8.47
N LEU A 141 14.98 2.29 -9.13
CA LEU A 141 14.58 1.56 -10.34
C LEU A 141 14.16 0.13 -10.01
N GLY A 142 12.97 -0.26 -10.44
CA GLY A 142 12.53 -1.65 -10.43
C GLY A 142 12.61 -2.31 -11.80
N ILE A 143 12.78 -3.63 -11.79
CA ILE A 143 12.75 -4.47 -12.98
C ILE A 143 11.82 -5.66 -12.76
N TYR A 144 11.54 -6.36 -13.86
CA TYR A 144 10.68 -7.52 -13.89
C TYR A 144 11.40 -8.74 -14.48
N SER A 145 11.12 -9.91 -13.93
CA SER A 145 11.41 -11.20 -14.53
C SER A 145 10.38 -12.23 -14.08
N ASP A 146 10.60 -13.50 -14.42
CA ASP A 146 9.68 -14.60 -14.15
C ASP A 146 10.41 -15.80 -13.51
N ALA A 147 9.79 -16.40 -12.50
CA ALA A 147 10.15 -17.70 -11.91
C ALA A 147 9.80 -18.87 -12.85
N GLY A 148 10.11 -18.73 -14.13
CA GLY A 148 9.73 -19.62 -15.20
C GLY A 148 10.65 -19.47 -16.39
N ARG A 149 10.45 -20.31 -17.40
CA ARG A 149 11.34 -20.36 -18.57
C ARG A 149 11.24 -19.09 -19.42
N PHE A 150 10.04 -18.52 -19.46
CA PHE A 150 9.77 -17.28 -20.16
C PHE A 150 8.92 -16.40 -19.27
N THR A 151 9.00 -15.09 -19.50
CA THR A 151 8.02 -14.14 -18.97
C THR A 151 6.65 -14.38 -19.59
N CYS A 152 5.61 -13.78 -19.02
CA CYS A 152 4.26 -13.84 -19.57
C CYS A 152 4.15 -13.34 -21.03
N GLN A 153 5.07 -12.46 -21.47
CA GLN A 153 5.19 -12.03 -22.88
C GLN A 153 6.23 -12.81 -23.71
N VAL A 154 6.60 -14.00 -23.24
CA VAL A 154 7.46 -14.96 -23.97
C VAL A 154 8.88 -14.42 -24.22
N LEU A 155 9.38 -13.57 -23.32
CA LEU A 155 10.79 -13.18 -23.26
C LEU A 155 11.55 -14.09 -22.29
N PRO A 156 12.90 -14.13 -22.31
CA PRO A 156 13.64 -15.00 -21.41
C PRO A 156 13.31 -14.74 -19.92
N GLY A 157 12.84 -15.79 -19.21
CA GLY A 157 12.65 -15.77 -17.76
C GLY A 157 13.93 -16.20 -17.02
N SER A 158 13.88 -16.25 -15.69
CA SER A 158 15.07 -16.44 -14.84
C SER A 158 15.19 -17.79 -14.17
N ILE A 159 14.25 -18.73 -14.38
CA ILE A 159 14.37 -20.07 -13.78
C ILE A 159 15.66 -20.76 -14.24
N TYR A 160 16.45 -21.27 -13.29
CA TYR A 160 17.81 -21.81 -13.48
C TYR A 160 18.90 -20.81 -13.89
N HIS A 161 18.57 -19.52 -14.00
CA HIS A 161 19.52 -18.42 -14.23
C HIS A 161 19.55 -17.44 -13.05
N GLU A 162 18.98 -17.79 -11.90
CA GLU A 162 18.69 -16.87 -10.81
C GLU A 162 19.97 -16.18 -10.31
N ASN A 163 21.05 -16.94 -10.13
CA ASN A 163 22.34 -16.41 -9.67
C ASN A 163 22.97 -15.41 -10.63
N ASP A 164 22.83 -15.62 -11.92
CA ASP A 164 23.48 -14.78 -12.93
C ASP A 164 22.62 -13.54 -13.23
N ASP A 165 21.30 -13.72 -13.31
CA ASP A 165 20.34 -12.63 -13.49
C ASP A 165 20.32 -11.69 -12.27
N ALA A 166 20.36 -12.23 -11.04
CA ALA A 166 20.43 -11.40 -9.83
C ALA A 166 21.71 -10.55 -9.80
N LYS A 167 22.88 -11.13 -10.12
CA LYS A 167 24.15 -10.37 -10.24
C LYS A 167 24.04 -9.29 -11.29
N LEU A 168 23.40 -9.58 -12.42
CA LEU A 168 23.21 -8.64 -13.50
C LEU A 168 22.34 -7.46 -13.05
N PHE A 169 21.18 -7.72 -12.43
CA PHE A 169 20.31 -6.69 -11.85
C PHE A 169 21.04 -5.84 -10.82
N ALA A 170 21.82 -6.47 -9.93
CA ALA A 170 22.63 -5.75 -8.95
C ALA A 170 23.72 -4.88 -9.61
N SER A 171 24.37 -5.39 -10.66
CA SER A 171 25.39 -4.65 -11.43
C SER A 171 24.81 -3.44 -12.17
N TRP A 172 23.53 -3.52 -12.54
CA TRP A 172 22.79 -2.42 -13.16
C TRP A 172 22.24 -1.41 -12.14
N GLY A 173 22.32 -1.69 -10.84
CA GLY A 173 21.78 -0.80 -9.82
C GLY A 173 20.26 -0.92 -9.62
N VAL A 174 19.65 -2.05 -9.97
CA VAL A 174 18.22 -2.30 -9.70
C VAL A 174 17.96 -2.33 -8.19
N ASP A 175 16.83 -1.79 -7.75
CA ASP A 175 16.41 -1.66 -6.35
C ASP A 175 15.16 -2.48 -6.00
N PHE A 176 14.44 -2.98 -7.01
CA PHE A 176 13.19 -3.71 -6.88
C PHE A 176 13.09 -4.77 -7.99
N LEU A 177 12.65 -5.98 -7.64
CA LEU A 177 12.32 -7.04 -8.58
C LEU A 177 10.87 -7.48 -8.38
N LYS A 178 10.04 -7.34 -9.42
CA LYS A 178 8.78 -8.10 -9.58
C LYS A 178 9.14 -9.45 -10.21
N TYR A 179 8.72 -10.55 -9.60
CA TYR A 179 9.09 -11.90 -10.04
C TYR A 179 7.85 -12.77 -10.25
N ASP A 180 7.54 -13.03 -11.51
CA ASP A 180 6.28 -13.61 -11.97
C ASP A 180 6.28 -15.15 -11.99
N ASN A 181 5.22 -15.76 -12.52
CA ASN A 181 4.91 -17.17 -12.39
C ASN A 181 4.49 -17.88 -13.70
N CYS A 182 4.64 -17.23 -14.86
CA CYS A 182 4.35 -17.83 -16.16
C CYS A 182 5.39 -18.91 -16.52
N TYR A 183 5.03 -19.86 -17.40
CA TYR A 183 5.97 -20.89 -17.92
C TYR A 183 6.84 -21.62 -16.85
N ASN A 184 6.28 -21.83 -15.66
CA ASN A 184 6.96 -22.29 -14.45
C ASN A 184 7.38 -23.77 -14.41
N LEU A 185 7.29 -24.48 -15.55
CA LEU A 185 7.66 -25.89 -15.71
C LEU A 185 6.87 -26.87 -14.82
N GLY A 186 5.77 -26.44 -14.20
CA GLY A 186 4.98 -27.25 -13.26
C GLY A 186 5.63 -27.43 -11.90
N ILE A 187 6.65 -26.65 -11.56
CA ILE A 187 7.36 -26.72 -10.28
C ILE A 187 6.60 -25.87 -9.24
N ASN A 188 6.51 -26.34 -8.01
CA ASN A 188 5.80 -25.65 -6.95
C ASN A 188 6.43 -24.26 -6.65
N PRO A 189 5.65 -23.20 -6.39
CA PRO A 189 6.21 -21.88 -6.06
C PRO A 189 7.13 -21.91 -4.83
N LYS A 190 6.83 -22.72 -3.82
CA LYS A 190 7.67 -22.87 -2.61
C LYS A 190 9.07 -23.44 -2.92
N GLU A 191 9.26 -24.03 -4.10
CA GLU A 191 10.55 -24.53 -4.58
C GLU A 191 11.26 -23.52 -5.51
N ARG A 192 10.52 -22.70 -6.26
CA ARG A 192 11.08 -21.78 -7.27
C ARG A 192 11.40 -20.37 -6.80
N TYR A 193 10.67 -19.85 -5.82
CA TYR A 193 10.92 -18.50 -5.29
C TYR A 193 12.17 -18.40 -4.38
N PRO A 194 12.53 -19.42 -3.57
CA PRO A 194 13.73 -19.35 -2.72
C PRO A 194 15.06 -19.20 -3.47
N PRO A 195 15.33 -19.89 -4.60
CA PRO A 195 16.56 -19.68 -5.38
C PRO A 195 16.81 -18.23 -5.78
N MET A 196 15.78 -17.50 -6.24
CA MET A 196 15.91 -16.08 -6.59
C MET A 196 16.12 -15.20 -5.35
N ARG A 197 15.42 -15.47 -4.23
CA ARG A 197 15.73 -14.80 -2.95
C ARG A 197 17.21 -14.94 -2.58
N ASP A 198 17.74 -16.16 -2.62
CA ASP A 198 19.14 -16.44 -2.26
C ASP A 198 20.11 -15.76 -3.21
N ALA A 199 19.82 -15.79 -4.51
CA ALA A 199 20.61 -15.13 -5.53
C ALA A 199 20.67 -13.61 -5.31
N LEU A 200 19.52 -12.96 -5.05
CA LEU A 200 19.46 -11.52 -4.75
C LEU A 200 20.28 -11.18 -3.50
N ASN A 201 20.11 -11.93 -2.41
CA ASN A 201 20.85 -11.71 -1.17
C ASN A 201 22.37 -11.91 -1.35
N ALA A 202 22.78 -12.89 -2.16
CA ALA A 202 24.19 -13.17 -2.44
C ALA A 202 24.89 -12.04 -3.21
N THR A 203 24.15 -11.14 -3.88
CA THR A 203 24.74 -9.97 -4.55
C THR A 203 25.27 -8.92 -3.57
N GLY A 204 24.79 -8.91 -2.32
CA GLY A 204 25.07 -7.88 -1.33
C GLY A 204 24.38 -6.53 -1.60
N ARG A 205 23.63 -6.39 -2.71
CA ARG A 205 22.77 -5.23 -2.97
C ARG A 205 21.39 -5.46 -2.36
N THR A 206 20.88 -4.47 -1.67
CA THR A 206 19.52 -4.49 -1.13
C THR A 206 18.50 -4.26 -2.25
N ILE A 207 17.78 -5.32 -2.63
CA ILE A 207 16.76 -5.30 -3.69
C ILE A 207 15.42 -5.73 -3.07
N PHE A 208 14.37 -4.93 -3.25
CA PHE A 208 13.01 -5.27 -2.83
C PHE A 208 12.51 -6.46 -3.66
N TYR A 209 12.04 -7.51 -3.02
CA TYR A 209 11.60 -8.72 -3.72
C TYR A 209 10.08 -8.88 -3.67
N SER A 210 9.41 -8.62 -4.79
CA SER A 210 7.95 -8.70 -4.95
C SER A 210 7.58 -9.98 -5.68
N ILE A 211 6.95 -10.91 -4.96
CA ILE A 211 6.53 -12.22 -5.46
C ILE A 211 5.19 -12.07 -6.22
N CYS A 212 5.11 -12.57 -7.44
CA CYS A 212 3.94 -12.45 -8.30
C CYS A 212 3.47 -13.83 -8.78
N GLU A 213 2.90 -14.64 -7.87
CA GLU A 213 2.36 -15.97 -8.21
C GLU A 213 0.82 -16.07 -8.24
N TRP A 214 0.14 -14.94 -8.05
CA TRP A 214 -1.30 -14.78 -8.16
C TRP A 214 -2.17 -15.44 -7.06
N GLY A 215 -1.61 -15.70 -5.89
CA GLY A 215 -2.26 -16.39 -4.77
C GLY A 215 -2.13 -17.92 -4.81
N VAL A 216 -1.33 -18.48 -5.71
CA VAL A 216 -1.14 -19.92 -5.90
C VAL A 216 -0.45 -20.55 -4.69
N ASP A 217 -1.11 -21.53 -4.08
CA ASP A 217 -0.67 -22.19 -2.84
C ASP A 217 -0.56 -21.23 -1.63
N ASP A 218 -1.40 -20.19 -1.60
CA ASP A 218 -1.64 -19.28 -0.47
C ASP A 218 -0.36 -18.58 0.06
N PRO A 219 0.22 -17.63 -0.69
CA PRO A 219 1.51 -16.98 -0.37
C PRO A 219 1.59 -16.33 0.99
N ALA A 220 0.47 -15.82 1.50
CA ALA A 220 0.40 -15.26 2.85
C ALA A 220 0.89 -16.23 3.95
N LEU A 221 0.85 -17.55 3.69
CA LEU A 221 1.31 -18.58 4.62
C LEU A 221 2.81 -18.91 4.54
N TRP A 222 3.52 -18.48 3.50
CA TRP A 222 4.90 -18.93 3.25
C TRP A 222 5.84 -17.88 2.66
N ALA A 223 5.33 -16.91 1.91
CA ALA A 223 6.13 -15.91 1.20
C ALA A 223 6.76 -14.86 2.14
N GLY A 224 6.25 -14.71 3.36
CA GLY A 224 6.77 -13.79 4.38
C GLY A 224 8.26 -13.94 4.66
N GLU A 225 8.76 -15.18 4.68
CA GLU A 225 10.17 -15.49 4.95
C GLU A 225 11.05 -15.37 3.70
N LEU A 226 10.45 -15.06 2.54
CA LEU A 226 11.10 -15.09 1.24
C LEU A 226 11.13 -13.72 0.55
N GLY A 227 10.01 -13.01 0.54
CA GLY A 227 9.81 -11.77 -0.21
C GLY A 227 9.24 -10.64 0.67
N ASN A 228 9.30 -9.43 0.13
CA ASN A 228 8.84 -8.21 0.78
C ASN A 228 7.37 -7.88 0.51
N SER A 229 6.82 -8.43 -0.57
CA SER A 229 5.39 -8.49 -0.84
C SER A 229 5.08 -9.72 -1.68
N TRP A 230 3.81 -10.12 -1.70
CA TRP A 230 3.34 -11.23 -2.52
C TRP A 230 1.93 -10.97 -3.05
N ARG A 231 1.75 -11.16 -4.36
CA ARG A 231 0.45 -11.08 -5.01
C ARG A 231 -0.49 -12.13 -4.42
N THR A 232 -1.69 -11.72 -4.03
CA THR A 232 -2.69 -12.62 -3.42
C THR A 232 -3.79 -13.07 -4.37
N THR A 233 -3.82 -12.50 -5.58
CA THR A 233 -4.84 -12.73 -6.62
C THR A 233 -4.26 -12.68 -8.02
N ASP A 234 -5.03 -13.15 -8.99
CA ASP A 234 -4.89 -12.80 -10.42
C ASP A 234 -4.90 -11.28 -10.64
N ASP A 235 -4.55 -10.88 -11.87
CA ASP A 235 -4.39 -9.47 -12.24
C ASP A 235 -5.69 -8.67 -12.09
N ILE A 236 -5.52 -7.44 -11.60
CA ILE A 236 -6.56 -6.42 -11.66
C ILE A 236 -6.80 -6.00 -13.11
N ASN A 237 -8.03 -5.55 -13.37
CA ASN A 237 -8.32 -4.74 -14.54
C ASN A 237 -9.09 -3.49 -14.09
N ASP A 238 -9.06 -2.48 -14.96
CA ASP A 238 -9.71 -1.19 -14.75
C ASP A 238 -11.25 -1.28 -14.87
N SER A 239 -11.85 -2.02 -13.94
CA SER A 239 -13.30 -2.12 -13.77
C SER A 239 -13.66 -2.30 -12.31
N TRP A 240 -14.82 -1.78 -11.92
CA TRP A 240 -15.36 -1.91 -10.56
C TRP A 240 -15.47 -3.36 -10.10
N ALA A 241 -15.86 -4.26 -11.00
CA ALA A 241 -16.06 -5.67 -10.68
C ALA A 241 -14.74 -6.37 -10.33
N SER A 242 -13.67 -6.11 -11.09
CA SER A 242 -12.35 -6.66 -10.79
C SER A 242 -11.79 -6.09 -9.49
N MET A 243 -11.79 -4.76 -9.35
CA MET A 243 -11.26 -4.09 -8.16
C MET A 243 -11.94 -4.57 -6.87
N THR A 244 -13.28 -4.66 -6.86
CA THR A 244 -14.01 -5.14 -5.68
C THR A 244 -13.80 -6.62 -5.39
N MET A 245 -13.69 -7.47 -6.41
CA MET A 245 -13.39 -8.90 -6.25
C MET A 245 -12.00 -9.12 -5.65
N ILE A 246 -11.00 -8.38 -6.12
CA ILE A 246 -9.63 -8.48 -5.63
C ILE A 246 -9.53 -8.01 -4.17
N ALA A 247 -10.20 -6.92 -3.81
CA ALA A 247 -10.28 -6.49 -2.42
C ALA A 247 -10.87 -7.59 -1.52
N ASP A 248 -11.96 -8.24 -1.95
CA ASP A 248 -12.60 -9.33 -1.18
C ASP A 248 -11.70 -10.57 -1.04
N LEU A 249 -10.95 -10.93 -2.08
CA LEU A 249 -10.03 -12.07 -2.06
C LEU A 249 -8.79 -11.80 -1.18
N ASN A 250 -8.32 -10.55 -1.15
CA ASN A 250 -7.19 -10.14 -0.34
C ASN A 250 -7.51 -10.02 1.16
N ASP A 251 -8.75 -9.65 1.51
CA ASP A 251 -9.21 -9.38 2.90
C ASP A 251 -8.91 -10.54 3.87
N LYS A 252 -9.09 -11.79 3.41
CA LYS A 252 -8.88 -12.99 4.25
C LYS A 252 -7.44 -13.14 4.75
N TRP A 253 -6.48 -12.48 4.11
CA TRP A 253 -5.05 -12.56 4.44
C TRP A 253 -4.57 -11.47 5.41
N ALA A 254 -5.47 -10.61 5.91
CA ALA A 254 -5.10 -9.46 6.73
C ALA A 254 -4.19 -9.77 7.93
N ALA A 255 -4.34 -10.94 8.56
CA ALA A 255 -3.54 -11.32 9.72
C ALA A 255 -2.06 -11.61 9.41
N TYR A 256 -1.69 -11.80 8.13
CA TYR A 256 -0.35 -12.20 7.68
C TYR A 256 0.51 -11.04 7.17
N ALA A 257 -0.10 -9.87 6.90
CA ALA A 257 0.63 -8.68 6.48
C ALA A 257 1.22 -7.92 7.66
N GLY A 258 2.40 -7.34 7.46
CA GLY A 258 3.05 -6.45 8.41
C GLY A 258 4.43 -5.99 7.92
N PRO A 259 5.15 -5.17 8.72
CA PRO A 259 6.48 -4.67 8.42
C PRO A 259 7.42 -5.80 8.00
N GLY A 260 7.92 -5.67 6.77
CA GLY A 260 8.80 -6.64 6.11
C GLY A 260 8.10 -7.50 5.06
N GLY A 261 6.78 -7.63 5.08
CA GLY A 261 6.01 -8.52 4.19
C GLY A 261 4.54 -8.14 4.05
N TRP A 262 4.13 -7.74 2.83
CA TRP A 262 2.80 -7.21 2.55
C TRP A 262 2.01 -8.07 1.57
N ASN A 263 0.72 -8.26 1.84
CA ASN A 263 -0.20 -8.78 0.84
C ASN A 263 -0.34 -7.75 -0.29
N ASP A 264 -0.21 -8.21 -1.53
CA ASP A 264 -0.28 -7.39 -2.73
C ASP A 264 -1.56 -7.71 -3.53
N PRO A 265 -2.62 -6.89 -3.40
CA PRO A 265 -3.82 -6.97 -4.23
C PRO A 265 -3.64 -6.31 -5.61
N ASP A 266 -2.41 -6.22 -6.13
CA ASP A 266 -2.07 -5.67 -7.44
C ASP A 266 -2.11 -4.14 -7.54
N MET A 267 -1.68 -3.63 -8.69
CA MET A 267 -1.44 -2.20 -8.97
C MET A 267 -2.71 -1.33 -8.95
N LEU A 268 -2.52 -0.03 -8.74
CA LEU A 268 -3.61 0.96 -8.75
C LEU A 268 -4.03 1.30 -10.18
N GLU A 269 -5.32 1.14 -10.48
CA GLU A 269 -5.93 1.53 -11.77
C GLU A 269 -6.36 2.99 -11.82
N VAL A 270 -6.12 3.76 -10.75
CA VAL A 270 -6.55 5.15 -10.60
C VAL A 270 -6.07 6.00 -11.78
N GLY A 271 -7.02 6.46 -12.59
CA GLY A 271 -6.76 7.33 -13.74
C GLY A 271 -6.69 6.64 -15.11
N ASN A 272 -6.94 5.34 -15.21
CA ASN A 272 -6.91 4.61 -16.49
C ASN A 272 -8.19 4.74 -17.34
N GLY A 273 -9.28 5.25 -16.76
CA GLY A 273 -10.51 5.69 -17.44
C GLY A 273 -11.67 4.69 -17.46
N GLY A 274 -11.48 3.47 -16.95
CA GLY A 274 -12.49 2.40 -16.86
C GLY A 274 -13.38 2.46 -15.62
N MET A 275 -13.02 3.26 -14.62
CA MET A 275 -13.84 3.52 -13.43
C MET A 275 -14.14 5.02 -13.26
N THR A 276 -15.20 5.33 -12.52
CA THR A 276 -15.56 6.69 -12.13
C THR A 276 -14.61 7.25 -11.06
N TYR A 277 -14.59 8.58 -10.89
CA TYR A 277 -13.83 9.22 -9.80
C TYR A 277 -14.17 8.62 -8.43
N GLN A 278 -15.45 8.37 -8.13
CA GLN A 278 -15.90 7.80 -6.86
C GLN A 278 -15.37 6.38 -6.66
N GLU A 279 -15.37 5.58 -7.72
CA GLU A 279 -14.85 4.21 -7.72
C GLU A 279 -13.34 4.19 -7.53
N TYR A 280 -12.59 5.10 -8.17
CA TYR A 280 -11.14 5.24 -7.96
C TYR A 280 -10.79 5.74 -6.57
N ARG A 281 -11.60 6.63 -6.00
CA ARG A 281 -11.41 7.08 -4.61
C ARG A 281 -11.62 5.92 -3.63
N ALA A 282 -12.61 5.07 -3.88
CA ALA A 282 -12.83 3.84 -3.12
C ALA A 282 -11.67 2.84 -3.28
N HIS A 283 -11.20 2.63 -4.51
CA HIS A 283 -10.03 1.81 -4.82
C HIS A 283 -8.83 2.23 -3.99
N PHE A 284 -8.42 3.50 -4.10
CA PHE A 284 -7.26 4.03 -3.38
C PHE A 284 -7.42 3.93 -1.85
N SER A 285 -8.61 4.24 -1.33
CA SER A 285 -8.89 4.17 0.11
C SER A 285 -8.80 2.74 0.66
N ILE A 286 -9.32 1.75 -0.07
CA ILE A 286 -9.29 0.34 0.33
C ILE A 286 -7.88 -0.23 0.24
N TRP A 287 -7.12 0.07 -0.83
CA TRP A 287 -5.71 -0.33 -0.93
C TRP A 287 -4.87 0.28 0.20
N ALA A 288 -5.09 1.56 0.50
CA ALA A 288 -4.41 2.24 1.60
C ALA A 288 -4.73 1.58 2.95
N LEU A 289 -6.01 1.33 3.24
CA LEU A 289 -6.44 0.67 4.47
C LEU A 289 -5.85 -0.74 4.59
N MET A 290 -5.85 -1.50 3.49
CA MET A 290 -5.33 -2.88 3.45
C MET A 290 -3.80 -2.97 3.56
N LYS A 291 -3.08 -1.84 3.64
CA LYS A 291 -1.61 -1.82 3.62
C LYS A 291 -1.04 -2.48 2.35
N ALA A 292 -1.75 -2.34 1.24
CA ALA A 292 -1.29 -2.80 -0.07
C ALA A 292 -0.10 -1.94 -0.55
N PRO A 293 0.79 -2.48 -1.39
CA PRO A 293 1.63 -1.67 -2.28
C PRO A 293 0.79 -0.60 -2.99
N LEU A 294 1.25 0.66 -2.97
CA LEU A 294 0.62 1.74 -3.74
C LEU A 294 1.45 2.03 -4.98
N LEU A 295 1.34 1.12 -5.95
CA LEU A 295 1.99 1.24 -7.26
C LEU A 295 1.00 1.85 -8.26
N ILE A 296 1.24 3.10 -8.67
CA ILE A 296 0.44 3.79 -9.68
C ILE A 296 0.57 3.06 -11.02
N GLY A 297 -0.57 2.72 -11.65
CA GLY A 297 -0.63 2.03 -12.94
C GLY A 297 -1.05 2.91 -14.13
N CYS A 298 -1.26 4.22 -13.94
CA CYS A 298 -1.64 5.13 -15.02
C CYS A 298 -0.46 5.94 -15.57
N ASP A 299 -0.67 6.69 -16.66
CA ASP A 299 0.34 7.60 -17.20
C ASP A 299 0.46 8.88 -16.37
N VAL A 300 1.48 8.91 -15.51
CA VAL A 300 1.73 10.04 -14.60
C VAL A 300 2.11 11.34 -15.31
N ARG A 301 2.49 11.27 -16.60
CA ARG A 301 2.87 12.43 -17.42
C ARG A 301 1.66 13.26 -17.83
N SER A 302 0.45 12.69 -17.76
CA SER A 302 -0.80 13.31 -18.20
C SER A 302 -1.98 13.02 -17.28
N MET A 303 -1.77 13.05 -15.96
CA MET A 303 -2.85 12.89 -14.99
C MET A 303 -3.87 14.04 -15.07
N THR A 304 -5.14 13.71 -14.88
CA THR A 304 -6.17 14.71 -14.62
C THR A 304 -6.03 15.29 -13.21
N ALA A 305 -6.65 16.45 -12.95
CA ALA A 305 -6.69 17.01 -11.60
C ALA A 305 -7.38 16.07 -10.60
N GLU A 306 -8.44 15.37 -11.03
CA GLU A 306 -9.15 14.36 -10.24
C GLU A 306 -8.26 13.16 -9.90
N THR A 307 -7.48 12.66 -10.86
CA THR A 307 -6.50 11.60 -10.62
C THR A 307 -5.45 12.05 -9.60
N LEU A 308 -4.88 13.24 -9.79
CA LEU A 308 -3.85 13.78 -8.92
C LEU A 308 -4.39 13.98 -7.50
N GLU A 309 -5.61 14.50 -7.34
CA GLU A 309 -6.28 14.64 -6.04
C GLU A 309 -6.33 13.30 -5.30
N ILE A 310 -6.67 12.21 -6.00
CA ILE A 310 -6.73 10.87 -5.40
C ILE A 310 -5.35 10.41 -4.93
N VAL A 311 -4.37 10.39 -5.83
CA VAL A 311 -3.05 9.80 -5.53
C VAL A 311 -2.15 10.70 -4.70
N THR A 312 -2.51 11.97 -4.47
CA THR A 312 -1.72 12.90 -3.65
C THR A 312 -2.28 13.12 -2.24
N ASN A 313 -3.37 12.45 -1.86
CA ASN A 313 -3.94 12.61 -0.54
C ASN A 313 -3.02 12.07 0.57
N LYS A 314 -2.31 13.01 1.22
CA LYS A 314 -1.35 12.75 2.30
C LYS A 314 -1.94 12.00 3.50
N GLU A 315 -3.21 12.21 3.81
CA GLU A 315 -3.84 11.59 4.98
C GLU A 315 -4.20 10.13 4.72
N VAL A 316 -4.70 9.83 3.52
CA VAL A 316 -4.95 8.45 3.08
C VAL A 316 -3.62 7.69 2.92
N ILE A 317 -2.59 8.34 2.35
CA ILE A 317 -1.23 7.77 2.30
C ILE A 317 -0.71 7.50 3.72
N ALA A 318 -0.92 8.40 4.67
CA ALA A 318 -0.49 8.20 6.07
C ALA A 318 -1.19 7.01 6.74
N VAL A 319 -2.42 6.67 6.34
CA VAL A 319 -3.05 5.40 6.76
C VAL A 319 -2.27 4.21 6.22
N ASN A 320 -1.91 4.21 4.93
CA ASN A 320 -1.12 3.12 4.32
C ASN A 320 0.28 2.99 4.95
N GLN A 321 0.92 4.12 5.22
CA GLN A 321 2.28 4.22 5.73
C GLN A 321 2.38 4.26 7.26
N ASP A 322 1.28 4.00 7.98
CA ASP A 322 1.28 3.99 9.44
C ASP A 322 2.25 2.90 9.96
N PRO A 323 3.16 3.23 10.89
CA PRO A 323 4.20 2.30 11.32
C PRO A 323 3.68 1.17 12.22
N LEU A 324 2.41 1.22 12.69
CA LEU A 324 1.77 0.04 13.27
C LEU A 324 1.52 -1.01 12.20
N GLY A 325 1.49 -0.66 10.91
CA GLY A 325 1.58 -1.62 9.80
C GLY A 325 0.50 -2.71 9.77
N VAL A 326 -0.62 -2.58 10.49
CA VAL A 326 -1.67 -3.60 10.50
C VAL A 326 -2.60 -3.37 9.30
N GLN A 327 -2.77 -4.41 8.49
CA GLN A 327 -3.75 -4.44 7.41
C GLN A 327 -5.16 -4.30 7.98
N GLY A 328 -5.89 -3.27 7.55
CA GLY A 328 -7.31 -3.16 7.83
C GLY A 328 -8.11 -4.20 7.05
N ARG A 329 -9.27 -4.57 7.60
CA ARG A 329 -10.10 -5.68 7.11
C ARG A 329 -11.58 -5.32 7.14
N LYS A 330 -12.41 -6.09 6.46
CA LYS A 330 -13.87 -5.98 6.54
C LYS A 330 -14.35 -6.42 7.93
N VAL A 331 -15.11 -5.56 8.61
CA VAL A 331 -15.59 -5.81 9.98
C VAL A 331 -17.11 -5.90 10.08
N TYR A 332 -17.84 -5.36 9.11
CA TYR A 332 -19.30 -5.43 9.07
C TYR A 332 -19.83 -5.37 7.64
N VAL A 333 -20.92 -6.09 7.39
CA VAL A 333 -21.64 -6.07 6.11
C VAL A 333 -23.15 -5.99 6.35
N SER A 334 -23.84 -5.35 5.42
CA SER A 334 -25.30 -5.24 5.39
C SER A 334 -25.79 -4.92 3.97
N GLY A 335 -27.11 -4.82 3.79
CA GLY A 335 -27.72 -4.60 2.47
C GLY A 335 -27.89 -5.88 1.67
N THR A 336 -28.39 -5.76 0.44
CA THR A 336 -28.52 -6.89 -0.48
C THR A 336 -27.14 -7.32 -0.96
N ASP A 337 -26.87 -8.63 -0.95
CA ASP A 337 -25.58 -9.19 -1.38
C ASP A 337 -24.37 -8.54 -0.68
N ASP A 338 -24.52 -8.16 0.59
CA ASP A 338 -23.47 -7.56 1.42
C ASP A 338 -22.83 -6.29 0.83
N CYS A 339 -23.61 -5.52 0.05
CA CYS A 339 -23.13 -4.37 -0.69
C CYS A 339 -22.80 -3.13 0.17
N LEU A 340 -23.26 -3.05 1.41
CA LEU A 340 -22.88 -1.98 2.36
C LEU A 340 -21.87 -2.53 3.36
N GLN A 341 -20.65 -2.00 3.33
CA GLN A 341 -19.53 -2.56 4.08
C GLN A 341 -18.89 -1.52 5.00
N VAL A 342 -18.41 -1.99 6.14
CA VAL A 342 -17.49 -1.26 7.02
C VAL A 342 -16.19 -2.03 7.07
N TRP A 343 -15.10 -1.36 6.73
CA TRP A 343 -13.75 -1.87 6.87
C TRP A 343 -13.01 -1.05 7.91
N ALA A 344 -12.16 -1.68 8.71
CA ALA A 344 -11.42 -1.00 9.75
C ALA A 344 -10.04 -1.64 10.04
N GLY A 345 -9.11 -0.82 10.52
CA GLY A 345 -7.78 -1.25 10.94
C GLY A 345 -7.22 -0.32 12.03
N PRO A 346 -6.47 -0.85 13.01
CA PRO A 346 -5.85 -0.04 14.04
C PRO A 346 -4.65 0.70 13.44
N LEU A 347 -4.39 1.91 13.94
CA LEU A 347 -3.21 2.71 13.63
C LEU A 347 -2.45 3.03 14.92
N THR A 348 -1.23 3.54 14.78
CA THR A 348 -0.45 4.06 15.92
C THR A 348 -1.23 5.08 16.76
N GLY A 349 -0.95 5.09 18.07
CA GLY A 349 -1.57 6.04 19.01
C GLY A 349 -3.04 5.75 19.30
N HIS A 350 -3.43 4.47 19.32
CA HIS A 350 -4.80 4.02 19.63
C HIS A 350 -5.89 4.59 18.70
N ARG A 351 -5.50 4.97 17.48
CA ARG A 351 -6.42 5.45 16.42
C ARG A 351 -6.93 4.26 15.60
N ILE A 352 -8.06 4.44 14.91
CA ILE A 352 -8.66 3.43 14.03
C ILE A 352 -9.00 4.10 12.70
N ALA A 353 -8.49 3.55 11.59
CA ALA A 353 -8.96 3.90 10.26
C ALA A 353 -10.23 3.12 9.93
N VAL A 354 -11.23 3.78 9.35
CA VAL A 354 -12.55 3.22 9.02
C VAL A 354 -12.95 3.65 7.61
N VAL A 355 -13.36 2.71 6.77
CA VAL A 355 -13.94 2.99 5.45
C VAL A 355 -15.40 2.52 5.45
N LEU A 356 -16.32 3.44 5.13
CA LEU A 356 -17.72 3.16 4.86
C LEU A 356 -17.89 2.99 3.34
N TRP A 357 -18.02 1.74 2.89
CA TRP A 357 -17.98 1.42 1.47
C TRP A 357 -19.34 0.99 0.94
N ASN A 358 -19.91 1.78 0.03
CA ASN A 358 -21.17 1.43 -0.62
C ASN A 358 -20.90 0.85 -2.01
N ARG A 359 -21.04 -0.46 -2.12
CA ARG A 359 -20.96 -1.20 -3.38
C ARG A 359 -22.33 -1.39 -4.02
N CYS A 360 -23.39 -0.83 -3.45
CA CYS A 360 -24.73 -0.87 -4.02
C CYS A 360 -24.89 0.17 -5.14
N SER A 361 -25.89 -0.02 -6.00
CA SER A 361 -26.20 0.88 -7.12
C SER A 361 -26.92 2.18 -6.74
N LYS A 362 -27.16 2.42 -5.44
CA LYS A 362 -27.86 3.61 -4.93
C LYS A 362 -27.19 4.11 -3.67
N ALA A 363 -27.35 5.41 -3.42
CA ALA A 363 -26.92 6.02 -2.17
C ALA A 363 -27.61 5.38 -0.96
N ALA A 364 -26.85 5.13 0.11
CA ALA A 364 -27.32 4.46 1.31
C ALA A 364 -26.64 5.00 2.56
N THR A 365 -27.30 4.89 3.71
CA THR A 365 -26.67 5.21 5.00
C THR A 365 -25.96 3.99 5.56
N ILE A 366 -24.66 4.10 5.83
CA ILE A 366 -23.85 3.06 6.47
C ILE A 366 -23.55 3.50 7.91
N THR A 367 -23.58 2.57 8.85
CA THR A 367 -23.30 2.81 10.27
C THR A 367 -22.11 1.95 10.72
N ALA A 368 -21.04 2.60 11.17
CA ALA A 368 -19.97 1.95 11.92
C ALA A 368 -20.29 1.99 13.42
N ALA A 369 -20.74 0.86 13.97
CA ALA A 369 -20.99 0.73 15.41
C ALA A 369 -19.68 0.45 16.16
N TRP A 370 -19.51 1.02 17.36
CA TRP A 370 -18.26 0.88 18.14
C TRP A 370 -17.93 -0.57 18.44
N GLY A 371 -18.95 -1.40 18.73
CA GLY A 371 -18.74 -2.83 18.92
C GLY A 371 -18.16 -3.56 17.69
N ALA A 372 -18.48 -3.11 16.47
CA ALA A 372 -17.87 -3.65 15.25
C ALA A 372 -16.42 -3.17 15.04
N LEU A 373 -16.06 -2.03 15.64
CA LEU A 373 -14.71 -1.46 15.64
C LEU A 373 -13.87 -1.90 16.84
N GLY A 374 -14.40 -2.76 17.73
CA GLY A 374 -13.71 -3.22 18.93
C GLY A 374 -13.59 -2.13 20.01
N LEU A 375 -14.47 -1.13 19.97
CA LEU A 375 -14.54 -0.04 20.96
C LEU A 375 -15.71 -0.28 21.92
N GLU A 376 -15.52 0.10 23.18
CA GLU A 376 -16.61 0.17 24.16
C GLU A 376 -17.61 1.26 23.75
N SER A 377 -18.90 1.02 23.96
CA SER A 377 -19.96 1.95 23.51
C SER A 377 -19.88 3.35 24.14
N SER A 378 -19.28 3.47 25.34
CA SER A 378 -19.02 4.72 26.05
C SER A 378 -17.77 5.46 25.58
N THR A 379 -16.95 4.85 24.72
CA THR A 379 -15.71 5.47 24.22
C THR A 379 -16.03 6.70 23.39
N SER A 380 -15.49 7.83 23.81
CA SER A 380 -15.58 9.11 23.09
C SER A 380 -14.45 9.21 22.07
N VAL A 381 -14.79 9.47 20.81
CA VAL A 381 -13.80 9.61 19.73
C VAL A 381 -14.03 10.89 18.94
N SER A 382 -12.95 11.47 18.42
CA SER A 382 -13.01 12.50 17.39
C SER A 382 -12.89 11.84 16.02
N VAL A 383 -13.76 12.23 15.10
CA VAL A 383 -13.86 11.65 13.77
C VAL A 383 -13.35 12.67 12.76
N ARG A 384 -12.26 12.31 12.08
CA ARG A 384 -11.64 13.11 11.02
C ARG A 384 -11.93 12.50 9.66
N ASP A 385 -12.32 13.35 8.72
CA ASP A 385 -12.63 13.00 7.35
C ASP A 385 -11.43 13.24 6.43
N LEU A 386 -10.93 12.16 5.82
CA LEU A 386 -9.61 12.17 5.18
C LEU A 386 -9.59 12.76 3.76
N TRP A 387 -10.71 12.82 3.03
CA TRP A 387 -10.75 13.46 1.70
C TRP A 387 -11.12 14.96 1.76
N LYS A 388 -11.77 15.43 2.82
CA LYS A 388 -12.13 16.82 3.11
C LYS A 388 -11.08 17.52 3.92
N HIS A 389 -10.22 16.74 4.59
CA HIS A 389 -9.22 17.23 5.51
C HIS A 389 -9.82 17.98 6.71
N GLU A 390 -11.00 17.54 7.21
CA GLU A 390 -11.74 18.21 8.29
C GLU A 390 -12.14 17.26 9.42
N ASP A 391 -12.21 17.78 10.65
CA ASP A 391 -12.81 17.04 11.76
C ASP A 391 -14.34 17.22 11.72
N VAL A 392 -15.06 16.13 11.45
CA VAL A 392 -16.52 16.19 11.20
C VAL A 392 -17.35 16.08 12.46
N VAL A 393 -16.85 15.39 13.49
CA VAL A 393 -17.51 15.29 14.80
C VAL A 393 -16.47 15.11 15.90
N THR A 394 -16.62 15.87 16.99
CA THR A 394 -15.91 15.63 18.25
C THR A 394 -16.80 14.92 19.26
N ASP A 395 -16.18 14.19 20.18
CA ASP A 395 -16.83 13.51 21.30
C ASP A 395 -17.97 12.54 20.91
N LYS A 396 -17.78 11.80 19.80
CA LYS A 396 -18.75 10.83 19.30
C LYS A 396 -18.70 9.55 20.12
N VAL A 397 -19.86 9.04 20.51
CA VAL A 397 -20.02 7.78 21.24
C VAL A 397 -20.91 6.79 20.47
N ALA A 398 -20.78 5.51 20.81
CA ALA A 398 -21.55 4.35 20.34
C ALA A 398 -21.50 4.00 18.84
N SER A 399 -21.58 4.97 17.92
CA SER A 399 -21.50 4.72 16.48
C SER A 399 -21.26 5.99 15.67
N PHE A 400 -20.78 5.83 14.44
CA PHE A 400 -20.79 6.87 13.42
C PHE A 400 -21.62 6.42 12.21
N ARG A 401 -22.34 7.35 11.57
CA ARG A 401 -23.17 7.06 10.40
C ARG A 401 -23.02 8.15 9.36
N ALA A 402 -23.02 7.75 8.10
CA ALA A 402 -22.95 8.64 6.95
C ALA A 402 -23.78 8.13 5.79
N ARG A 403 -24.21 9.04 4.91
CA ARG A 403 -24.90 8.71 3.66
C ARG A 403 -23.87 8.71 2.54
N VAL A 404 -23.68 7.54 1.93
CA VAL A 404 -22.68 7.25 0.91
C VAL A 404 -23.35 7.07 -0.47
N ASP A 405 -22.92 7.72 -1.56
CA ASP A 405 -23.47 7.43 -2.90
C ASP A 405 -23.02 6.07 -3.47
N ALA A 406 -23.67 5.67 -4.56
CA ALA A 406 -23.41 4.41 -5.24
C ALA A 406 -21.94 4.30 -5.69
N HIS A 407 -21.35 3.14 -5.44
CA HIS A 407 -19.97 2.78 -5.79
C HIS A 407 -18.91 3.73 -5.20
N SER A 408 -19.28 4.55 -4.22
CA SER A 408 -18.35 5.43 -3.53
C SER A 408 -17.90 4.84 -2.21
N CYS A 409 -16.72 5.28 -1.77
CA CYS A 409 -16.43 5.42 -0.35
C CYS A 409 -16.87 6.84 0.05
N ASP A 410 -18.14 6.90 0.47
CA ASP A 410 -18.98 8.04 0.88
C ASP A 410 -19.28 9.15 -0.15
N SER A 411 -20.46 9.79 -0.08
CA SER A 411 -20.76 11.04 -0.81
C SER A 411 -22.12 11.68 -0.49
N ALA A 412 -22.13 13.01 -0.63
CA ALA A 412 -22.92 14.02 0.07
C ALA A 412 -22.41 14.36 1.49
N GLY A 413 -21.09 14.52 1.63
CA GLY A 413 -20.52 15.31 2.73
C GLY A 413 -20.03 14.54 3.96
N SER A 414 -19.52 13.33 3.79
CA SER A 414 -18.65 12.64 4.75
C SER A 414 -17.85 11.60 3.94
N GLU A 415 -16.66 11.13 4.37
CA GLU A 415 -15.73 10.29 3.58
C GLU A 415 -15.02 9.21 4.45
N PRO A 416 -13.93 8.49 4.06
CA PRO A 416 -13.30 7.51 4.94
C PRO A 416 -12.70 8.24 6.13
N LEU A 417 -12.92 7.65 7.30
CA LEU A 417 -12.79 8.34 8.56
C LEU A 417 -11.65 7.75 9.34
N LEU A 418 -10.85 8.64 9.90
CA LEU A 418 -10.00 8.29 11.02
C LEU A 418 -10.77 8.58 12.31
N ALA A 419 -11.17 7.53 13.02
CA ALA A 419 -11.67 7.65 14.38
C ALA A 419 -10.46 7.68 15.34
N THR A 420 -10.29 8.78 16.05
CA THR A 420 -9.23 8.95 17.04
C THR A 420 -9.85 8.90 18.43
N THR A 421 -9.34 8.01 19.28
CA THR A 421 -9.71 8.03 20.70
C THR A 421 -9.04 9.22 21.37
N LYS A 422 -9.77 9.92 22.23
CA LYS A 422 -9.16 10.93 23.11
C LYS A 422 -8.70 10.20 24.37
N GLU A 423 -7.41 10.21 24.68
CA GLU A 423 -6.96 9.87 26.03
C GLU A 423 -7.42 10.99 26.97
N GLU A 424 -8.25 10.65 27.95
CA GLU A 424 -8.66 11.58 29.00
C GLU A 424 -7.46 11.94 29.88
N SER A 425 -7.31 13.24 30.11
CA SER A 425 -6.42 13.86 31.08
C SER A 425 -6.52 13.15 32.43
N THR A 426 -5.38 12.72 32.96
CA THR A 426 -5.26 12.38 34.37
C THR A 426 -5.37 13.67 35.19
N ASP A 427 -6.60 14.06 35.50
CA ASP A 427 -6.87 14.97 36.60
C ASP A 427 -8.02 14.42 37.44
N GLY A 428 -7.65 13.93 38.61
CA GLY A 428 -8.50 13.25 39.57
C GLY A 428 -7.78 13.25 40.90
N GLY A 429 -7.61 14.46 41.45
CA GLY A 429 -7.04 14.71 42.77
C GLY A 429 -7.67 13.82 43.83
N SER A 430 -6.80 13.17 44.60
CA SER A 430 -7.15 12.35 45.74
C SER A 430 -7.62 13.21 46.91
N GLU A 431 -8.86 13.01 47.35
CA GLU A 431 -9.29 13.41 48.70
C GLU A 431 -8.67 12.47 49.73
N GLY A 432 -8.10 13.08 50.76
CA GLY A 432 -7.18 12.46 51.69
C GLY A 432 -7.80 11.57 52.77
N SER A 433 -6.92 10.78 53.39
CA SER A 433 -7.06 10.35 54.76
C SER A 433 -5.68 10.18 55.38
N LYS A 434 -5.42 10.98 56.42
CA LYS A 434 -4.21 11.00 57.24
C LYS A 434 -4.16 9.75 58.12
N ASN A 435 -2.99 9.13 58.25
CA ASN A 435 -2.35 9.07 59.57
C ASN A 435 -0.85 8.69 59.51
N PRO A 436 -0.05 9.19 60.47
CA PRO A 436 1.41 9.16 60.43
C PRO A 436 1.98 8.02 61.29
N ASN A 437 3.19 7.57 60.95
CA ASN A 437 4.24 7.28 61.94
C ASN A 437 5.61 7.10 61.26
N PRO A 438 6.65 7.80 61.74
CA PRO A 438 8.04 7.58 61.31
C PRO A 438 8.78 6.66 62.31
N ILE A 439 9.92 6.08 61.90
CA ILE A 439 11.20 5.98 62.65
C ILE A 439 12.10 4.85 62.08
N PHE A 440 13.27 5.29 61.57
CA PHE A 440 14.64 4.70 61.55
C PHE A 440 14.88 3.18 61.42
N SER A 441 15.75 2.78 60.49
CA SER A 441 17.20 2.59 60.76
C SER A 441 17.97 2.05 59.55
N GLU A 442 19.22 2.51 59.45
CA GLU A 442 20.26 2.15 58.47
C GLU A 442 20.91 0.79 58.77
N THR A 443 21.26 0.06 57.70
CA THR A 443 22.48 -0.75 57.46
C THR A 443 22.33 -1.27 56.03
N GLY A 444 23.20 -1.06 55.03
CA GLY A 444 24.66 -1.07 55.05
C GLY A 444 25.13 -2.40 54.43
N ASP A 445 25.46 -2.38 53.14
CA ASP A 445 26.54 -3.13 52.44
C ASP A 445 26.19 -3.62 51.03
N ASP A 446 26.50 -2.75 50.06
CA ASP A 446 27.35 -2.95 48.87
C ASP A 446 27.23 -4.23 48.03
N PHE A 447 26.72 -4.05 46.80
CA PHE A 447 27.40 -4.53 45.60
C PHE A 447 27.37 -3.45 44.50
N TRP A 448 28.54 -3.24 43.92
CA TRP A 448 28.92 -2.20 42.95
C TRP A 448 28.30 -2.37 41.56
N ALA A 449 27.74 -1.29 41.00
CA ALA A 449 28.07 -0.80 39.65
C ALA A 449 27.49 0.62 39.44
N CYS A 450 28.40 1.57 39.17
CA CYS A 450 28.19 3.01 39.02
C CYS A 450 27.49 3.42 37.71
N GLY A 451 26.79 4.54 37.76
CA GLY A 451 26.37 5.30 36.58
C GLY A 451 25.36 6.40 36.92
N ALA A 452 25.86 7.50 37.48
CA ALA A 452 25.10 8.63 38.00
C ALA A 452 24.32 9.42 36.94
N SER A 453 23.25 10.03 37.44
CA SER A 453 22.54 11.16 36.86
C SER A 453 23.36 12.46 36.91
N THR A 454 22.82 13.48 36.22
CA THR A 454 23.00 14.94 36.38
C THR A 454 24.08 15.72 35.58
N VAL A 455 23.56 16.60 34.71
CA VAL A 455 23.72 18.08 34.71
C VAL A 455 24.61 18.76 33.64
N ASP A 456 24.00 19.81 33.05
CA ASP A 456 24.54 21.08 32.52
C ASP A 456 24.92 21.31 31.04
N LEU A 457 24.11 22.20 30.43
CA LEU A 457 24.43 23.54 29.87
C LEU A 457 25.34 23.73 28.62
N LEU A 458 24.93 24.75 27.86
CA LEU A 458 25.55 25.46 26.72
C LEU A 458 25.50 24.74 25.35
N GLY A 459 25.03 25.37 24.27
CA GLY A 459 24.60 26.76 24.14
C GLY A 459 24.07 27.10 22.75
N CYS A 460 23.25 28.14 22.73
CA CYS A 460 22.96 28.93 21.56
C CYS A 460 24.26 29.44 20.91
N ARG A 461 24.36 29.33 19.58
CA ARG A 461 25.03 30.34 18.76
C ARG A 461 24.18 30.63 17.54
N LEU A 462 23.71 31.87 17.53
CA LEU A 462 23.44 32.69 16.36
C LEU A 462 24.52 32.52 15.29
N PHE A 463 24.13 32.52 14.01
CA PHE A 463 24.75 33.38 13.00
C PHE A 463 23.79 33.58 11.82
N ASP A 464 23.21 34.78 11.77
CA ASP A 464 22.79 35.46 10.54
C ASP A 464 24.01 35.70 9.64
N GLY A 465 23.81 35.72 8.31
CA GLY A 465 24.83 36.27 7.42
C GLY A 465 24.66 35.93 5.95
N MET A 466 23.66 36.54 5.30
CA MET A 466 23.73 36.76 3.86
C MET A 466 24.84 37.78 3.52
N ALA A 467 25.39 37.60 2.31
CA ALA A 467 26.12 38.55 1.46
C ALA A 467 27.65 38.53 1.49
N SER A 468 28.22 38.01 0.40
CA SER A 468 29.40 38.59 -0.24
C SER A 468 29.19 38.64 -1.76
N LEU A 469 28.81 39.82 -2.24
CA LEU A 469 28.89 40.25 -3.64
C LEU A 469 30.23 40.96 -3.80
N GLU A 470 31.06 40.51 -4.75
CA GLU A 470 32.29 41.19 -5.12
C GLU A 470 32.00 42.46 -5.94
N LYS A 471 32.72 43.54 -5.54
CA LYS A 471 33.31 44.62 -6.34
C LYS A 471 32.45 45.35 -7.39
N ILE A 472 32.43 46.69 -7.27
CA ILE A 472 33.12 47.65 -8.17
C ILE A 472 32.81 49.09 -7.73
N LEU A 473 33.88 49.91 -7.52
CA LEU A 473 34.06 51.38 -7.70
C LEU A 473 33.00 52.34 -7.10
N GLU A 474 33.24 53.50 -6.50
CA GLU A 474 34.37 54.43 -6.38
C GLU A 474 33.93 55.58 -5.42
N VAL A 475 34.88 56.14 -4.69
CA VAL A 475 35.04 57.60 -4.41
C VAL A 475 34.09 58.33 -3.42
N ASN A 476 34.71 58.67 -2.28
CA ASN A 476 34.80 59.95 -1.56
C ASN A 476 34.15 60.13 -0.16
N PRO A 477 34.88 60.76 0.79
CA PRO A 477 34.54 60.82 2.21
C PRO A 477 34.05 62.21 2.67
N CYS A 478 33.28 62.25 3.76
CA CYS A 478 33.32 63.31 4.79
C CYS A 478 32.36 62.96 5.96
N SER A 479 32.90 62.78 7.17
CA SER A 479 32.79 63.74 8.30
C SER A 479 31.42 63.68 9.00
N SER A 480 31.29 62.97 10.11
CA SER A 480 31.57 63.43 11.48
C SER A 480 30.39 64.11 12.18
N ALA A 481 30.14 63.59 13.39
CA ALA A 481 29.73 64.30 14.61
C ALA A 481 28.23 64.44 14.94
N CYS A 482 27.92 63.89 16.13
CA CYS A 482 27.09 64.46 17.22
C CYS A 482 25.60 64.69 16.93
N LYS A 483 24.65 64.44 17.82
CA LYS A 483 24.64 64.44 19.30
C LYS A 483 23.32 63.84 19.79
N GLU A 484 23.39 63.33 21.01
CA GLU A 484 22.34 63.17 22.03
C GLU A 484 21.03 63.96 21.85
N PHE A 485 19.90 63.35 22.20
CA PHE A 485 19.10 63.82 23.33
C PHE A 485 18.21 62.71 23.91
N SER A 486 17.88 62.92 25.18
CA SER A 486 17.48 61.97 26.20
C SER A 486 15.96 61.80 26.38
N SER A 487 15.63 60.67 27.00
CA SER A 487 14.78 60.49 28.20
C SER A 487 13.24 60.62 28.16
N ALA A 488 12.69 59.72 29.00
CA ALA A 488 11.47 59.77 29.80
C ALA A 488 10.19 59.31 29.07
N ASN A 489 9.42 58.35 29.60
CA ASN A 489 9.33 57.72 30.93
C ASN A 489 8.98 56.23 30.80
#